data_AF-A0A266LXP0-F1
#
_entry.id   AF-A0A266LXP0-F1
#
_cell.length_a   1.000
_cell.length_b   1.000
_cell.length_c   1.000
_cell.angle_alpha   90.00
_cell.angle_beta   90.00
_cell.angle_gamma   90.00
#
_symmetry.space_group_name_H-M   'P 1'
#
loop_
_entity.id
_entity.type
_entity.pdbx_description
1 polymer ?
#
loop_
_entity_poly.entity_id
_entity_poly.type
_entity_poly.pdbx_seq_one_letter_code
_entity_poly.pdbx_strand_id
1 'polypeptide(L)'
;MNLTEGFVFYKDSLGTSEPGYFLLSFLFAPILPKDVLFSILNFALFQQLFLWLLKQDVSRYLYPTLYVNFYLLVLAFSAERLKVSLLVFLIAFCFTGLLRVLFLALSVVTHVQVLVLFAATQVRSVNNVLYKLVNGRVGYGFLSLAFMTMLMMVILFLLKDHIESKLGAYYGFWGGPVAVVKPLLFTLLTVFYAKERRFEALLVSLPFAVCAYFIGEERIVIFSYFVFMFYALPVNRGLNVGVAITSFYFSYKGILFLYNLAFFGDGFSSSI
;
A
#
# COMPACT_ATOMS: atom_id res chain seq x y z
N MET A 1 -28.20 -11.78 -12.28
CA MET A 1 -28.08 -10.35 -11.93
C MET A 1 -27.35 -9.66 -13.05
N ASN A 2 -27.90 -8.55 -13.56
CA ASN A 2 -27.19 -7.71 -14.51
C ASN A 2 -26.02 -6.98 -13.82
N LEU A 3 -25.00 -6.59 -14.57
CA LEU A 3 -23.75 -6.00 -14.05
C LEU A 3 -24.02 -4.70 -13.26
N THR A 4 -25.02 -3.93 -13.68
CA THR A 4 -25.49 -2.72 -13.02
C THR A 4 -26.17 -3.00 -11.68
N GLU A 5 -27.06 -3.99 -11.62
CA GLU A 5 -27.75 -4.41 -10.38
C GLU A 5 -26.75 -4.96 -9.37
N GLY A 6 -25.79 -5.76 -9.83
CA GLY A 6 -24.71 -6.29 -8.98
C GLY A 6 -23.84 -5.17 -8.41
N PHE A 7 -23.55 -4.13 -9.20
CA PHE A 7 -22.76 -2.99 -8.74
C PHE A 7 -23.51 -2.14 -7.71
N VAL A 8 -24.81 -1.93 -7.88
CA VAL A 8 -25.66 -1.24 -6.90
C VAL A 8 -25.70 -2.03 -5.60
N PHE A 9 -25.96 -3.35 -5.68
CA PHE A 9 -25.95 -4.23 -4.50
C PHE A 9 -24.60 -4.22 -3.77
N TYR A 10 -23.49 -4.24 -4.51
CA TYR A 10 -22.14 -4.13 -3.96
C TYR A 10 -21.91 -2.79 -3.25
N LYS A 11 -22.32 -1.68 -3.89
CA LYS A 11 -22.20 -0.33 -3.32
C LYS A 11 -22.99 -0.19 -2.03
N ASP A 12 -24.21 -0.74 -1.99
CA ASP A 12 -25.10 -0.65 -0.84
C ASP A 12 -24.62 -1.56 0.31
N SER A 13 -24.06 -2.73 0.00
CA SER A 13 -23.59 -3.68 1.02
C SER A 13 -22.23 -3.30 1.62
N LEU A 14 -21.32 -2.75 0.82
CA LEU A 14 -19.93 -2.47 1.25
C LEU A 14 -19.64 -0.98 1.46
N GLY A 15 -20.60 -0.10 1.14
CA GLY A 15 -20.48 1.35 1.30
C GLY A 15 -19.35 1.98 0.47
N THR A 16 -18.81 1.27 -0.54
CA THR A 16 -17.66 1.74 -1.31
C THR A 16 -17.85 1.54 -2.81
N SER A 17 -17.61 2.60 -3.57
CA SER A 17 -17.65 2.60 -5.04
C SER A 17 -16.27 2.27 -5.63
N GLU A 18 -15.72 1.09 -5.33
CA GLU A 18 -14.42 0.65 -5.86
C GLU A 18 -14.64 -0.35 -7.01
N PRO A 19 -14.74 0.11 -8.27
CA PRO A 19 -15.21 -0.70 -9.39
C PRO A 19 -14.23 -1.81 -9.78
N GLY A 20 -12.93 -1.63 -9.54
CA GLY A 20 -11.92 -2.62 -9.90
C GLY A 20 -12.05 -3.91 -9.08
N TYR A 21 -12.27 -3.80 -7.77
CA TYR A 21 -12.47 -4.97 -6.92
C TYR A 21 -13.80 -5.68 -7.24
N PHE A 22 -14.87 -4.89 -7.43
CA PHE A 22 -16.16 -5.42 -7.83
C PHE A 22 -16.04 -6.26 -9.11
N LEU A 23 -15.42 -5.73 -10.15
CA LEU A 23 -15.27 -6.41 -11.44
C LEU A 23 -14.50 -7.73 -11.29
N LEU A 24 -13.43 -7.75 -10.50
CA LEU A 24 -12.68 -8.98 -10.22
C LEU A 24 -13.58 -10.00 -9.49
N SER A 25 -14.24 -9.58 -8.41
CA SER A 25 -15.12 -10.48 -7.66
C SER A 25 -16.28 -11.01 -8.51
N PHE A 26 -16.89 -10.18 -9.36
CA PHE A 26 -18.01 -10.53 -10.21
C PHE A 26 -17.63 -11.51 -11.32
N LEU A 27 -16.46 -11.31 -11.96
CA LEU A 27 -15.96 -12.21 -13.01
C LEU A 27 -15.54 -13.57 -12.47
N PHE A 28 -14.95 -13.62 -11.27
CA PHE A 28 -14.43 -14.86 -10.69
C PHE A 28 -15.44 -15.60 -9.81
N ALA A 29 -16.50 -14.94 -9.32
CA ALA A 29 -17.56 -15.56 -8.54
C ALA A 29 -18.17 -16.84 -9.14
N PRO A 30 -18.43 -16.95 -10.47
CA PRO A 30 -18.98 -18.18 -11.04
C PRO A 30 -17.94 -19.29 -11.25
N ILE A 31 -16.63 -18.96 -11.25
CA ILE A 31 -15.56 -19.90 -11.61
C ILE A 31 -14.91 -20.50 -10.37
N LEU A 32 -14.68 -19.70 -9.33
CA LEU A 32 -13.93 -20.11 -8.15
C LEU A 32 -14.64 -19.72 -6.85
N PRO A 33 -14.67 -20.61 -5.84
CA PRO A 33 -15.05 -20.24 -4.49
C PRO A 33 -14.17 -19.10 -3.99
N LYS A 34 -14.77 -18.17 -3.24
CA LYS A 34 -14.09 -16.99 -2.69
C LYS A 34 -12.80 -17.37 -1.95
N ASP A 35 -12.86 -18.38 -1.10
CA ASP A 35 -11.73 -18.80 -0.26
C ASP A 35 -10.54 -19.32 -1.07
N VAL A 36 -10.82 -20.03 -2.16
CA VAL A 36 -9.80 -20.54 -3.07
C VAL A 36 -9.13 -19.37 -3.80
N LEU A 37 -9.92 -18.42 -4.31
CA LEU A 37 -9.40 -17.23 -4.98
C LEU A 37 -8.48 -16.42 -4.05
N PHE A 38 -8.90 -16.14 -2.82
CA PHE A 38 -8.08 -15.38 -1.87
C PHE A 38 -6.85 -16.15 -1.37
N SER A 39 -6.91 -17.48 -1.31
CA SER A 39 -5.75 -18.31 -1.01
C SER A 39 -4.71 -18.23 -2.12
N ILE A 40 -5.13 -18.27 -3.39
CA ILE A 40 -4.23 -18.09 -4.55
C ILE A 40 -3.61 -16.68 -4.53
N LEU A 41 -4.41 -15.64 -4.27
CA LEU A 41 -3.91 -14.26 -4.18
C LEU A 41 -2.93 -14.07 -3.03
N ASN A 42 -3.18 -14.70 -1.88
CA ASN A 42 -2.25 -14.70 -0.74
C ASN A 42 -0.94 -15.38 -1.10
N PHE A 43 -1.00 -16.55 -1.72
CA PHE A 43 0.19 -17.26 -2.19
C PHE A 43 1.02 -16.39 -3.14
N ALA A 44 0.38 -15.79 -4.14
CA ALA A 44 1.05 -14.90 -5.09
C ALA A 44 1.69 -13.69 -4.40
N LEU A 45 1.01 -13.06 -3.44
CA LEU A 45 1.55 -11.92 -2.69
C LEU A 45 2.77 -12.33 -1.85
N PHE A 46 2.67 -13.42 -1.08
CA PHE A 46 3.78 -13.89 -0.26
C PHE A 46 4.96 -14.40 -1.09
N GLN A 47 4.71 -14.99 -2.26
CA GLN A 47 5.74 -15.36 -3.22
C GLN A 47 6.48 -14.12 -3.73
N GLN A 48 5.77 -13.06 -4.13
CA GLN A 48 6.40 -11.82 -4.60
C GLN A 48 7.23 -11.15 -3.48
N LEU A 49 6.71 -11.13 -2.26
CA LEU A 49 7.46 -10.63 -1.10
C LEU A 49 8.72 -11.47 -0.83
N PHE A 50 8.63 -12.80 -0.93
CA PHE A 50 9.77 -13.70 -0.77
C PHE A 50 10.86 -13.42 -1.80
N LEU A 51 10.48 -13.33 -3.08
CA LEU A 51 11.40 -13.02 -4.17
C LEU A 51 12.05 -11.64 -3.98
N TRP A 52 11.28 -10.67 -3.49
CA TRP A 52 11.82 -9.34 -3.17
C TRP A 52 12.82 -9.39 -2.01
N LEU A 53 12.54 -10.11 -0.93
CA LEU A 53 13.46 -10.28 0.21
C LEU A 53 14.77 -10.96 -0.22
N LEU A 54 14.69 -11.99 -1.06
CA LEU A 54 15.87 -12.65 -1.64
C LEU A 54 16.70 -11.68 -2.47
N LYS A 55 16.05 -10.86 -3.30
CA LYS A 55 16.75 -9.86 -4.13
C LYS A 55 17.47 -8.78 -3.31
N GLN A 56 17.03 -8.53 -2.08
CA GLN A 56 17.63 -7.53 -1.17
C GLN A 56 18.68 -8.14 -0.22
N ASP A 57 19.06 -9.41 -0.40
CA ASP A 57 20.03 -10.12 0.45
C ASP A 57 19.72 -10.03 1.95
N VAL A 58 18.42 -10.06 2.30
CA VAL A 58 17.97 -9.99 3.70
C VAL A 58 18.40 -11.24 4.46
N SER A 59 18.81 -11.06 5.72
CA SER A 59 19.19 -12.16 6.59
C SER A 59 18.06 -13.18 6.77
N ARG A 60 18.39 -14.48 6.63
CA ARG A 60 17.42 -15.59 6.72
C ARG A 60 16.67 -15.63 8.05
N TYR A 61 17.29 -15.15 9.13
CA TYR A 61 16.68 -15.09 10.46
C TYR A 61 15.48 -14.14 10.53
N LEU A 62 15.40 -13.14 9.65
CA LEU A 62 14.30 -12.17 9.63
C LEU A 62 13.07 -12.70 8.90
N TYR A 63 13.18 -13.78 8.11
CA TYR A 63 12.05 -14.25 7.32
C TYR A 63 10.86 -14.65 8.20
N PRO A 64 11.01 -15.52 9.22
CA PRO A 64 9.86 -15.91 10.04
C PRO A 64 9.22 -14.71 10.74
N THR A 65 10.04 -13.80 11.27
CA THR A 65 9.57 -12.59 11.96
C THR A 65 8.76 -11.68 11.04
N LEU A 66 9.19 -11.54 9.77
CA LEU A 66 8.44 -10.77 8.78
C LEU A 66 7.13 -11.46 8.38
N TYR A 67 7.12 -12.78 8.17
CA TYR A 67 5.87 -13.49 7.83
C TYR A 67 4.84 -13.46 8.96
N VAL A 68 5.28 -13.48 10.22
CA VAL A 68 4.41 -13.37 11.39
C VAL A 68 4.09 -11.90 11.75
N ASN A 69 4.57 -10.94 10.96
CA ASN A 69 4.32 -9.53 11.23
C ASN A 69 2.82 -9.19 11.13
N PHE A 70 2.30 -8.50 12.14
CA PHE A 70 0.91 -8.05 12.22
C PHE A 70 0.41 -7.42 10.92
N TYR A 71 1.17 -6.51 10.29
CA TYR A 71 0.69 -5.82 9.09
C TYR A 71 0.60 -6.74 7.87
N LEU A 72 1.50 -7.74 7.75
CA LEU A 72 1.42 -8.73 6.69
C LEU A 72 0.26 -9.71 6.90
N LEU A 73 -0.02 -10.07 8.16
CA LEU A 73 -1.16 -10.90 8.51
C LEU A 73 -2.49 -10.18 8.29
N VAL A 74 -2.60 -8.91 8.70
CA VAL A 74 -3.77 -8.07 8.41
C VAL A 74 -3.99 -7.95 6.91
N LEU A 75 -2.91 -7.78 6.13
CA LEU A 75 -3.00 -7.76 4.68
C LEU A 75 -3.48 -9.09 4.09
N ALA A 76 -3.07 -10.21 4.67
CA ALA A 76 -3.42 -11.56 4.22
C ALA A 76 -4.86 -11.98 4.58
N PHE A 77 -5.37 -11.57 5.74
CA PHE A 77 -6.69 -12.03 6.22
C PHE A 77 -7.78 -10.97 6.06
N SER A 78 -7.57 -9.76 6.56
CA SER A 78 -8.65 -8.76 6.67
C SER A 78 -8.72 -7.80 5.49
N ALA A 79 -7.59 -7.45 4.88
CA ALA A 79 -7.50 -6.39 3.89
C ALA A 79 -7.65 -6.89 2.43
N GLU A 80 -8.77 -7.55 2.11
CA GLU A 80 -9.06 -8.14 0.78
C GLU A 80 -8.86 -7.16 -0.39
N ARG A 81 -9.50 -5.99 -0.32
CA ARG A 81 -9.45 -4.96 -1.39
C ARG A 81 -8.05 -4.38 -1.58
N LEU A 82 -7.37 -4.11 -0.47
CA LEU A 82 -6.02 -3.56 -0.45
C LEU A 82 -5.00 -4.55 -1.02
N LYS A 83 -5.14 -5.84 -0.66
CA LYS A 83 -4.30 -6.94 -1.16
C LYS A 83 -4.36 -7.04 -2.68
N VAL A 84 -5.55 -7.03 -3.26
CA VAL A 84 -5.74 -7.07 -4.72
C VAL A 84 -5.05 -5.89 -5.39
N SER A 85 -5.29 -4.68 -4.88
CA SER A 85 -4.70 -3.47 -5.44
C SER A 85 -3.17 -3.46 -5.34
N LEU A 86 -2.60 -3.90 -4.22
CA LEU A 86 -1.15 -4.05 -4.03
C LEU A 86 -0.54 -5.11 -4.94
N LEU A 87 -1.21 -6.24 -5.15
CA LEU A 87 -0.73 -7.29 -6.05
C LEU A 87 -0.67 -6.77 -7.49
N VAL A 88 -1.73 -6.12 -7.96
CA VAL A 88 -1.77 -5.48 -9.29
C VAL A 88 -0.69 -4.38 -9.40
N PHE A 89 -0.48 -3.61 -8.33
CA PHE A 89 0.60 -2.61 -8.25
C PHE A 89 1.99 -3.26 -8.42
N LEU A 90 2.26 -4.35 -7.71
CA LEU A 90 3.54 -5.07 -7.80
C LEU A 90 3.75 -5.68 -9.18
N ILE A 91 2.71 -6.28 -9.77
CA ILE A 91 2.75 -6.80 -11.15
C ILE A 91 3.07 -5.68 -12.14
N ALA A 92 2.58 -4.46 -11.92
CA ALA A 92 2.87 -3.33 -12.80
C ALA A 92 4.38 -3.05 -12.91
N PHE A 93 5.17 -3.33 -11.87
CA PHE A 93 6.63 -3.17 -11.90
C PHE A 93 7.38 -4.28 -12.65
N CYS A 94 6.73 -5.40 -12.94
CA CYS A 94 7.30 -6.45 -13.78
C CYS A 94 7.20 -6.11 -15.28
N PHE A 95 6.29 -5.21 -15.66
CA PHE A 95 6.07 -4.80 -17.05
C PHE A 95 6.72 -3.44 -17.38
N THR A 96 6.92 -3.18 -18.66
CA THR A 96 7.42 -1.88 -19.19
C THR A 96 6.42 -1.28 -20.17
N GLY A 97 6.54 0.02 -20.47
CA GLY A 97 5.70 0.71 -21.46
C GLY A 97 4.25 0.92 -21.04
N LEU A 98 3.32 0.79 -22.00
CA LEU A 98 1.88 1.08 -21.83
C LEU A 98 1.20 0.10 -20.87
N LEU A 99 1.62 -1.17 -20.86
CA LEU A 99 1.09 -2.18 -19.93
C LEU A 99 1.34 -1.80 -18.47
N ARG A 100 2.53 -1.25 -18.16
CA ARG A 100 2.84 -0.75 -16.82
C ARG A 100 1.85 0.34 -16.40
N VAL A 101 1.55 1.28 -17.28
CA VAL A 101 0.59 2.37 -17.00
C VAL A 101 -0.82 1.81 -16.79
N LEU A 102 -1.25 0.85 -17.61
CA LEU A 102 -2.55 0.20 -17.45
C LEU A 102 -2.67 -0.52 -16.11
N PHE A 103 -1.67 -1.30 -15.70
CA PHE A 103 -1.70 -1.98 -14.41
C PHE A 103 -1.63 -1.00 -13.23
N LEU A 104 -0.88 0.10 -13.34
CA LEU A 104 -0.88 1.15 -12.31
C LEU A 104 -2.26 1.83 -12.20
N ALA A 105 -2.89 2.14 -13.33
CA ALA A 105 -4.24 2.70 -13.33
C ALA A 105 -5.26 1.71 -12.73
N LEU A 106 -5.18 0.42 -13.10
CA LEU A 106 -6.02 -0.64 -12.56
C LEU A 106 -5.85 -0.80 -11.05
N SER A 107 -4.61 -0.67 -10.54
CA SER A 107 -4.33 -0.69 -9.11
C SER A 107 -5.02 0.47 -8.37
N VAL A 108 -4.99 1.69 -8.91
CA VAL A 108 -5.69 2.83 -8.28
C VAL A 108 -7.21 2.67 -8.35
N VAL A 109 -7.74 2.15 -9.45
CA VAL A 109 -9.18 1.90 -9.64
C VAL A 109 -9.69 0.78 -8.72
N THR A 110 -8.84 -0.19 -8.36
CA THR A 110 -9.19 -1.23 -7.39
C THR A 110 -9.18 -0.72 -5.96
N HIS A 111 -8.25 0.18 -5.60
CA HIS A 111 -8.24 0.80 -4.26
C HIS A 111 -7.58 2.18 -4.28
N VAL A 112 -8.35 3.23 -3.96
CA VAL A 112 -7.92 4.63 -4.06
C VAL A 112 -6.69 4.96 -3.20
N GLN A 113 -6.55 4.37 -2.00
CA GLN A 113 -5.39 4.64 -1.15
C GLN A 113 -4.02 4.24 -1.77
N VAL A 114 -3.99 3.38 -2.80
CA VAL A 114 -2.74 3.07 -3.52
C VAL A 114 -2.27 4.25 -4.38
N LEU A 115 -3.12 5.25 -4.62
CA LEU A 115 -2.70 6.53 -5.21
C LEU A 115 -1.56 7.18 -4.41
N VAL A 116 -1.54 7.04 -3.08
CA VAL A 116 -0.46 7.59 -2.24
C VAL A 116 0.86 6.88 -2.53
N LEU A 117 0.84 5.54 -2.67
CA LEU A 117 2.01 4.76 -3.10
C LEU A 117 2.45 5.14 -4.52
N PHE A 118 1.49 5.31 -5.44
CA PHE A 118 1.80 5.75 -6.79
C PHE A 118 2.50 7.11 -6.80
N ALA A 119 1.99 8.10 -6.07
CA ALA A 119 2.62 9.41 -5.90
C ALA A 119 4.04 9.27 -5.32
N ALA A 120 4.20 8.41 -4.31
CA ALA A 120 5.50 8.13 -3.71
C ALA A 120 6.52 7.57 -4.72
N THR A 121 6.09 6.72 -5.66
CA THR A 121 6.99 6.21 -6.71
C THR A 121 7.40 7.25 -7.74
N GLN A 122 6.61 8.31 -7.93
CA GLN A 122 6.95 9.40 -8.85
C GLN A 122 8.04 10.33 -8.31
N VAL A 123 8.28 10.35 -7.00
CA VAL A 123 9.29 11.21 -6.35
C VAL A 123 10.66 11.10 -7.03
N ARG A 124 11.10 9.88 -7.37
CA ARG A 124 12.39 9.68 -8.03
C ARG A 124 12.41 10.24 -9.45
N SER A 125 11.32 10.08 -10.21
CA SER A 125 11.19 10.66 -11.55
C SER A 125 11.17 12.20 -11.48
N VAL A 126 10.43 12.77 -10.53
CA VAL A 126 10.37 14.21 -10.29
C VAL A 126 11.76 14.75 -9.96
N ASN A 127 12.47 14.14 -9.02
CA ASN A 127 13.82 14.58 -8.63
C ASN A 127 14.81 14.52 -9.80
N ASN A 128 14.76 13.47 -10.62
CA ASN A 128 15.60 13.35 -11.81
C ASN A 128 15.29 14.42 -12.86
N VAL A 129 14.01 14.73 -13.07
CA VAL A 129 13.57 15.77 -14.01
C VAL A 129 13.97 17.15 -13.50
N LEU A 130 13.75 17.45 -12.22
CA LEU A 130 14.17 18.70 -11.58
C LEU A 130 15.69 18.90 -11.72
N TYR A 131 16.50 17.88 -11.43
CA TYR A 131 17.95 17.97 -11.58
C TYR A 131 18.37 18.25 -13.03
N LYS A 132 17.72 17.61 -14.01
CA LYS A 132 17.98 17.85 -15.44
C LYS A 132 17.52 19.24 -15.90
N LEU A 133 16.41 19.72 -15.36
CA LEU A 133 15.83 21.02 -15.68
C LEU A 133 16.68 22.17 -15.11
N VAL A 134 17.19 22.02 -13.89
CA VAL A 134 18.18 22.95 -13.30
C VAL A 134 19.45 23.00 -14.16
N ASN A 135 19.85 21.87 -14.74
CA ASN A 135 20.99 21.79 -15.66
C ASN A 135 20.63 22.15 -17.12
N GLY A 136 19.45 22.70 -17.38
CA GLY A 136 19.03 23.22 -18.69
C GLY A 136 18.75 22.17 -19.78
N ARG A 137 18.67 20.87 -19.45
CA ARG A 137 18.42 19.79 -20.43
C ARG A 137 17.02 19.22 -20.27
N VAL A 138 16.09 19.63 -21.12
CA VAL A 138 14.75 19.04 -21.20
C VAL A 138 14.82 17.80 -22.10
N GLY A 139 14.71 16.62 -21.50
CA GLY A 139 14.64 15.34 -22.23
C GLY A 139 13.24 14.72 -22.19
N TYR A 140 13.05 13.60 -22.90
CA TYR A 140 11.80 12.82 -22.95
C TYR A 140 11.24 12.40 -21.57
N GLY A 141 12.07 12.42 -20.52
CA GLY A 141 11.62 12.19 -19.14
C GLY A 141 10.61 13.24 -18.65
N PHE A 142 10.68 14.49 -19.13
CA PHE A 142 9.72 15.53 -18.79
C PHE A 142 8.35 15.23 -19.38
N LEU A 143 8.28 14.78 -20.64
CA LEU A 143 7.02 14.43 -21.31
C LEU A 143 6.32 13.26 -20.60
N SER A 144 7.09 12.23 -20.22
CA SER A 144 6.56 11.09 -19.47
C SER A 144 6.02 11.52 -18.10
N LEU A 145 6.72 12.41 -17.39
CA LEU A 145 6.26 12.94 -16.11
C LEU A 145 4.98 13.78 -16.26
N ALA A 146 4.93 14.65 -17.28
CA ALA A 146 3.76 15.46 -17.60
C ALA A 146 2.54 14.58 -17.92
N PHE A 147 2.73 13.52 -18.71
CA PHE A 147 1.67 12.57 -19.01
C PHE A 147 1.17 11.83 -17.76
N MET A 148 2.08 11.35 -16.90
CA MET A 148 1.71 10.64 -15.67
C MET A 148 1.02 11.56 -14.66
N THR A 149 1.44 12.82 -14.56
CA THR A 149 0.80 13.82 -13.69
C THR A 149 -0.58 14.21 -14.23
N MET A 150 -0.74 14.39 -15.55
CA MET A 150 -2.05 14.60 -16.17
C MET A 150 -3.00 13.42 -15.89
N LEU A 151 -2.54 12.18 -16.08
CA LEU A 151 -3.33 10.98 -15.78
C LEU A 151 -3.76 10.95 -14.31
N MET A 152 -2.85 11.28 -13.38
CA MET A 152 -3.16 11.34 -11.95
C MET A 152 -4.22 12.40 -11.64
N MET A 153 -4.15 13.58 -12.28
CA MET A 153 -5.16 14.64 -12.12
C MET A 153 -6.53 14.22 -12.64
N VAL A 154 -6.59 13.52 -13.77
CA VAL A 154 -7.85 12.97 -14.31
C VAL A 154 -8.45 11.95 -13.33
N ILE A 155 -7.64 11.04 -12.79
CA ILE A 155 -8.10 10.05 -11.82
C ILE A 155 -8.61 10.73 -10.53
N LEU A 156 -7.89 11.74 -10.03
CA LEU A 156 -8.32 12.51 -8.86
C LEU A 156 -9.64 13.24 -9.09
N PHE A 157 -9.83 13.81 -10.28
CA PHE A 157 -11.08 14.46 -10.65
C PHE A 157 -12.25 13.47 -10.69
N LEU A 158 -12.05 12.29 -11.27
CA LEU A 158 -13.07 11.22 -11.32
C LEU A 158 -13.43 10.67 -9.93
N LEU A 159 -12.48 10.69 -9.00
CA LEU A 159 -12.67 10.15 -7.65
C LEU A 159 -12.98 11.22 -6.60
N LYS A 160 -13.14 12.50 -6.99
CA LYS A 160 -13.33 13.61 -6.06
C LYS A 160 -14.46 13.36 -5.07
N ASP A 161 -15.66 13.00 -5.55
CA ASP A 161 -16.82 12.79 -4.69
C ASP A 161 -16.62 11.62 -3.71
N HIS A 162 -15.87 10.60 -4.13
CA HIS A 162 -15.52 9.46 -3.28
C HIS A 162 -14.49 9.85 -2.20
N ILE A 163 -13.55 10.73 -2.54
CA ILE A 163 -12.56 11.25 -1.60
C ILE A 163 -13.25 12.17 -0.58
N GLU A 164 -14.10 13.09 -1.02
CA GLU A 164 -14.84 14.01 -0.15
C GLU A 164 -15.76 13.27 0.83
N SER A 165 -16.52 12.28 0.35
CA SER A 165 -17.39 11.48 1.23
C SER A 165 -16.61 10.68 2.28
N LYS A 166 -15.44 10.11 1.92
CA LYS A 166 -14.56 9.45 2.89
C LYS A 166 -13.96 10.46 3.87
N LEU A 167 -13.40 11.57 3.39
CA LEU A 167 -12.79 12.58 4.26
C LEU A 167 -13.78 13.11 5.30
N GLY A 168 -15.02 13.40 4.90
CA GLY A 168 -16.07 13.83 5.82
C GLY A 168 -16.39 12.81 6.92
N ALA A 169 -16.43 11.52 6.58
CA ALA A 169 -16.70 10.46 7.55
C ALA A 169 -15.52 10.18 8.50
N TYR A 170 -14.27 10.23 8.00
CA TYR A 170 -13.09 9.84 8.79
C TYR A 170 -12.53 10.98 9.65
N TYR A 171 -12.66 12.24 9.22
CA TYR A 171 -12.05 13.38 9.93
C TYR A 171 -12.53 13.52 11.39
N GLY A 172 -13.78 13.15 11.68
CA GLY A 172 -14.36 13.28 13.03
C GLY A 172 -14.13 12.09 13.97
N PHE A 173 -14.05 10.86 13.45
CA PHE A 173 -14.00 9.64 14.27
C PHE A 173 -12.62 9.00 14.36
N TRP A 174 -11.84 9.01 13.27
CA TRP A 174 -10.62 8.21 13.15
C TRP A 174 -9.38 9.03 12.77
N GLY A 175 -9.57 10.27 12.32
CA GLY A 175 -8.51 11.23 12.03
C GLY A 175 -7.97 11.93 13.27
N GLY A 176 -7.00 12.82 13.05
CA GLY A 176 -6.48 13.72 14.08
C GLY A 176 -5.00 13.51 14.43
N PRO A 177 -4.50 14.26 15.44
CA PRO A 177 -3.07 14.36 15.72
C PRO A 177 -2.46 13.02 16.18
N VAL A 178 -3.23 12.19 16.88
CA VAL A 178 -2.79 10.87 17.37
C VAL A 178 -2.52 9.92 16.20
N ALA A 179 -3.34 9.96 15.15
CA ALA A 179 -3.21 9.09 13.97
C ALA A 179 -1.90 9.33 13.19
N VAL A 180 -1.32 10.53 13.31
CA VAL A 180 -0.08 10.92 12.61
C VAL A 180 1.17 10.40 13.32
N VAL A 181 1.08 10.07 14.62
CA VAL A 181 2.26 9.72 15.42
C VAL A 181 2.97 8.49 14.86
N LYS A 182 2.25 7.40 14.57
CA LYS A 182 2.86 6.15 14.07
C LYS A 182 3.50 6.35 12.67
N PRO A 183 2.80 6.91 11.66
CA PRO A 183 3.42 7.21 10.38
C PRO A 183 4.63 8.13 10.49
N LEU A 184 4.57 9.17 11.34
CA LEU A 184 5.66 10.12 11.52
C LEU A 184 6.89 9.45 12.16
N LEU A 185 6.70 8.54 13.12
CA LEU A 185 7.79 7.72 13.65
C LEU A 185 8.42 6.85 12.55
N PHE A 186 7.62 6.23 11.68
CA PHE A 186 8.16 5.49 10.54
C PHE A 186 8.87 6.38 9.54
N THR A 187 8.38 7.59 9.27
CA THR A 187 9.06 8.60 8.44
C THR A 187 10.44 8.92 8.99
N LEU A 188 10.55 9.19 10.29
CA LEU A 188 11.83 9.48 10.95
C LEU A 188 12.81 8.30 10.83
N LEU A 189 12.34 7.08 11.10
CA LEU A 189 13.15 5.87 10.94
C LEU A 189 13.57 5.66 9.48
N THR A 190 12.67 5.88 8.53
CA THR A 190 12.95 5.73 7.09
C THR A 190 14.07 6.68 6.67
N VAL A 191 13.98 7.95 7.04
CA VAL A 191 14.99 8.98 6.73
C VAL A 191 16.33 8.63 7.38
N PHE A 192 16.32 8.14 8.63
CA PHE A 192 17.52 7.71 9.34
C PHE A 192 18.27 6.60 8.60
N TYR A 193 17.57 5.55 8.13
CA TYR A 193 18.19 4.43 7.40
C TYR A 193 18.51 4.75 5.95
N ALA A 194 17.87 5.74 5.33
CA ALA A 194 18.07 6.08 3.91
C ALA A 194 19.45 6.69 3.58
N LYS A 195 20.30 7.00 4.58
CA LYS A 195 21.68 7.53 4.44
C LYS A 195 21.83 8.62 3.36
N GLU A 196 22.23 8.27 2.14
CA GLU A 196 22.45 9.21 1.02
C GLU A 196 21.14 9.68 0.36
N ARG A 197 20.06 8.91 0.51
CA ARG A 197 18.75 9.18 -0.11
C ARG A 197 17.74 9.74 0.88
N ARG A 198 18.21 10.48 1.90
CA ARG A 198 17.35 11.09 2.95
C ARG A 198 16.22 11.94 2.38
N PHE A 199 16.53 12.78 1.39
CA PHE A 199 15.53 13.65 0.78
C PHE A 199 14.48 12.87 0.00
N GLU A 200 14.90 11.84 -0.76
CA GLU A 200 13.98 10.94 -1.45
C GLU A 200 13.09 10.19 -0.46
N ALA A 201 13.67 9.62 0.60
CA ALA A 201 12.93 8.92 1.64
C ALA A 201 11.93 9.83 2.37
N LEU A 202 12.29 11.08 2.66
CA LEU A 202 11.40 12.06 3.26
C LEU A 202 10.21 12.36 2.33
N LEU A 203 10.48 12.65 1.06
CA LEU A 203 9.43 12.95 0.07
C LEU A 203 8.50 11.75 -0.19
N VAL A 204 9.02 10.52 -0.10
CA VAL A 204 8.22 9.29 -0.23
C VAL A 204 7.35 9.07 1.01
N SER A 205 7.90 9.27 2.21
CA SER A 205 7.23 8.89 3.47
C SER A 205 6.32 9.98 4.07
N LEU A 206 6.65 11.25 3.88
CA LEU A 206 5.90 12.39 4.43
C LEU A 206 4.43 12.45 3.96
N PRO A 207 4.09 12.18 2.68
CA PRO A 207 2.70 12.14 2.23
C PRO A 207 1.84 11.15 3.02
N PHE A 208 2.40 10.03 3.47
CA PHE A 208 1.65 9.08 4.30
C PHE A 208 1.31 9.68 5.68
N ALA A 209 2.23 10.40 6.32
CA ALA A 209 1.94 11.07 7.58
C ALA A 209 0.82 12.12 7.43
N VAL A 210 0.84 12.89 6.33
CA VAL A 210 -0.23 13.86 6.01
C VAL A 210 -1.54 13.14 5.74
N CYS A 211 -1.54 12.07 4.92
CA CYS A 211 -2.76 11.31 4.65
C CYS A 211 -3.34 10.67 5.91
N ALA A 212 -2.51 10.22 6.86
CA ALA A 212 -2.97 9.64 8.12
C ALA A 212 -3.76 10.63 8.99
N TYR A 213 -3.40 11.91 8.94
CA TYR A 213 -4.14 12.97 9.63
C TYR A 213 -5.60 13.04 9.15
N PHE A 214 -5.80 12.91 7.84
CA PHE A 214 -7.11 13.11 7.19
C PHE A 214 -7.96 11.85 7.09
N ILE A 215 -7.32 10.70 6.83
CA ILE A 215 -8.01 9.45 6.46
C ILE A 215 -8.03 8.47 7.65
N GLY A 216 -7.17 8.66 8.66
CA GLY A 216 -7.00 7.77 9.80
C GLY A 216 -5.78 6.85 9.69
N GLU A 217 -5.46 6.18 10.79
CA GLU A 217 -4.16 5.50 10.95
C GLU A 217 -4.08 4.10 10.31
N GLU A 218 -5.12 3.27 10.38
CA GLU A 218 -4.97 1.81 10.24
C GLU A 218 -4.29 1.35 8.94
N ARG A 219 -4.79 1.80 7.78
CA ARG A 219 -4.25 1.36 6.48
C ARG A 219 -3.00 2.13 6.06
N ILE A 220 -2.90 3.38 6.47
CA ILE A 220 -1.78 4.26 6.08
C ILE A 220 -0.52 3.91 6.86
N VAL A 221 -0.68 3.45 8.09
CA VAL A 221 0.43 2.93 8.90
C VAL A 221 1.03 1.68 8.26
N ILE A 222 0.22 0.80 7.66
CA ILE A 222 0.72 -0.39 6.92
C ILE A 222 1.65 0.05 5.78
N PHE A 223 1.24 1.04 4.98
CA PHE A 223 2.09 1.56 3.91
C PHE A 223 3.34 2.25 4.42
N SER A 224 3.21 3.05 5.47
CA SER A 224 4.34 3.72 6.12
C SER A 224 5.37 2.71 6.63
N TYR A 225 4.90 1.60 7.20
CA TYR A 225 5.74 0.48 7.61
C TYR A 225 6.42 -0.18 6.42
N PHE A 226 5.72 -0.45 5.31
CA PHE A 226 6.35 -1.03 4.12
C PHE A 226 7.41 -0.11 3.51
N VAL A 227 7.18 1.20 3.48
CA VAL A 227 8.17 2.19 3.04
C VAL A 227 9.39 2.17 3.97
N PHE A 228 9.18 2.14 5.29
CA PHE A 228 10.27 1.97 6.25
C PHE A 228 11.08 0.70 5.98
N MET A 229 10.43 -0.45 5.82
CA MET A 229 11.10 -1.72 5.54
C MET A 229 11.85 -1.69 4.22
N PHE A 230 11.30 -1.02 3.19
CA PHE A 230 11.94 -0.88 1.88
C PHE A 230 13.30 -0.17 1.97
N TYR A 231 13.43 0.87 2.79
CA TYR A 231 14.71 1.57 2.99
C TYR A 231 15.61 0.93 4.06
N ALA A 232 15.04 0.28 5.08
CA ALA A 232 15.80 -0.25 6.21
C ALA A 232 16.37 -1.67 5.96
N LEU A 233 15.71 -2.50 5.17
CA LEU A 233 16.18 -3.88 4.89
C LEU A 233 17.48 -3.97 4.09
N PRO A 234 17.74 -3.13 3.07
CA PRO A 234 19.01 -3.17 2.35
C PRO A 234 20.22 -2.79 3.23
N VAL A 235 19.99 -2.08 4.33
CA VAL A 235 21.07 -1.68 5.26
C VAL A 235 21.42 -2.87 6.15
N ASN A 236 22.69 -3.30 6.16
CA ASN A 236 23.20 -4.41 6.98
C ASN A 236 22.37 -5.70 6.87
N ARG A 237 21.83 -6.02 5.68
CA ARG A 237 20.97 -7.20 5.44
C ARG A 237 19.73 -7.25 6.37
N GLY A 238 19.26 -6.09 6.81
CA GLY A 238 18.09 -5.93 7.67
C GLY A 238 18.36 -6.12 9.17
N LEU A 239 19.58 -6.48 9.58
CA LEU A 239 19.96 -6.66 10.99
C LEU A 239 20.26 -5.31 11.66
N ASN A 240 19.27 -4.42 11.67
CA ASN A 240 19.35 -3.12 12.33
C ASN A 240 18.47 -3.10 13.57
N VAL A 241 18.88 -2.32 14.57
CA VAL A 241 18.14 -2.18 15.84
C VAL A 241 16.69 -1.78 15.61
N GLY A 242 16.43 -0.82 14.71
CA GLY A 242 15.06 -0.38 14.40
C GLY A 242 14.22 -1.46 13.74
N VAL A 243 14.80 -2.23 12.81
CA VAL A 243 14.12 -3.35 12.16
C VAL A 243 13.85 -4.46 13.17
N ALA A 244 14.81 -4.80 14.03
CA ALA A 244 14.64 -5.83 15.05
C ALA A 244 13.51 -5.46 16.02
N ILE A 245 13.56 -4.26 16.63
CA ILE A 245 12.55 -3.81 17.60
C ILE A 245 11.16 -3.79 16.98
N THR A 246 11.02 -3.18 15.80
CA THR A 246 9.71 -3.09 15.12
C THR A 246 9.21 -4.47 14.70
N SER A 247 10.08 -5.32 14.15
CA SER A 247 9.71 -6.67 13.74
C SER A 247 9.25 -7.50 14.94
N PHE A 248 9.98 -7.51 16.06
CA PHE A 248 9.56 -8.23 17.26
C PHE A 248 8.22 -7.73 17.82
N TYR A 249 8.05 -6.41 17.93
CA TYR A 249 6.80 -5.81 18.41
C TYR A 249 5.60 -6.19 17.53
N PHE A 250 5.75 -6.09 16.21
CA PHE A 250 4.67 -6.42 15.28
C PHE A 250 4.48 -7.92 15.10
N SER A 251 5.49 -8.77 15.29
CA SER A 251 5.31 -10.22 15.35
C SER A 251 4.50 -10.62 16.58
N TYR A 252 4.78 -10.02 17.74
CA TYR A 252 3.98 -10.25 18.95
C TYR A 252 2.51 -9.88 18.72
N LYS A 253 2.25 -8.69 18.16
CA LYS A 253 0.88 -8.31 17.76
C LYS A 253 0.28 -9.23 16.71
N GLY A 254 1.09 -9.76 15.80
CA GLY A 254 0.65 -10.70 14.77
C GLY A 254 0.20 -12.03 15.36
N ILE A 255 0.91 -12.55 16.36
CA ILE A 255 0.51 -13.76 17.09
C ILE A 255 -0.82 -13.53 17.83
N LEU A 256 -0.98 -12.37 18.49
CA LEU A 256 -2.23 -12.01 19.16
C LEU A 256 -3.40 -11.89 18.16
N PHE A 257 -3.16 -11.31 16.99
CA PHE A 257 -4.14 -11.25 15.91
C PHE A 257 -4.55 -12.64 15.41
N LEU A 258 -3.60 -13.57 15.24
CA LEU A 258 -3.90 -14.96 14.86
C LEU A 258 -4.69 -15.70 15.95
N TYR A 259 -4.34 -15.47 17.21
CA TYR A 259 -5.09 -15.99 18.35
C TYR A 259 -6.55 -15.51 18.29
N ASN A 260 -6.77 -14.20 18.15
CA ASN A 260 -8.10 -13.64 18.08
C ASN A 260 -8.91 -14.19 16.89
N LEU A 261 -8.28 -14.27 15.72
CA LEU A 261 -8.90 -14.83 14.52
C LEU A 261 -9.34 -16.29 14.74
N ALA A 262 -8.52 -17.10 15.42
CA ALA A 262 -8.82 -18.50 15.68
C ALA A 262 -9.96 -18.69 16.71
N PHE A 263 -10.03 -17.87 17.76
CA PHE A 263 -11.00 -18.03 18.85
C PHE A 263 -12.31 -17.27 18.63
N PHE A 264 -12.25 -16.07 18.04
CA PHE A 264 -13.41 -15.19 17.87
C PHE A 264 -13.88 -15.07 16.42
N GLY A 265 -13.14 -15.63 15.46
CA GLY A 265 -13.43 -15.48 14.02
C GLY A 265 -13.14 -14.09 13.46
N ASP A 266 -12.74 -13.13 14.30
CA ASP A 266 -12.32 -11.79 13.93
C ASP A 266 -11.01 -11.44 14.64
N GLY A 267 -10.02 -10.97 13.88
CA GLY A 267 -8.71 -10.59 14.39
C GLY A 267 -8.70 -9.31 15.22
N PHE A 268 -9.78 -8.50 15.20
CA PHE A 268 -9.87 -7.23 15.90
C PHE A 268 -10.70 -7.26 17.21
N SER A 269 -11.29 -8.40 17.57
CA SER A 269 -12.27 -8.46 18.68
C SER A 269 -11.70 -8.11 20.07
N SER A 270 -10.39 -8.23 20.28
CA SER A 270 -9.73 -7.93 21.56
C SER A 270 -9.00 -6.58 21.60
N SER A 271 -9.13 -5.76 20.56
CA SER A 271 -8.39 -4.49 20.39
C SER A 271 -9.28 -3.24 20.37
N ILE A 272 -10.47 -3.34 20.97
CA ILE A 272 -11.32 -2.19 21.34
C ILE A 272 -11.10 -1.91 22.82
#